data_AF-A0A9X1UHC8-F1
#
_entry.id   AF-A0A9X1UHC8-F1
#
_cell.length_a   1.000
_cell.length_b   1.000
_cell.length_c   1.000
_cell.angle_alpha   90.00
_cell.angle_beta   90.00
_cell.angle_gamma   90.00
#
_symmetry.space_group_name_H-M   'P 1'
#
loop_
_entity.id
_entity.type
_entity.pdbx_description
1 polymer ?
#
loop_
_entity_poly.entity_id
_entity_poly.type
_entity_poly.pdbx_seq_one_letter_code
_entity_poly.pdbx_strand_id
1 'polypeptide(L)'
;MIRRPALALAVAATGTAVCMSVLADWQRGGWLSERLVWVAVGVVLVSGAHLLLALCRSAPLAVRGIGVVLWLGCMAATSWGHATFFLLSQSHAGEVRVSAVPVVSVPSHRALTAVMADRASVAADLAVADSRHCIRGCPALRIRRTSLTARLDALDAEAVDVRRYQVIEDGNAAHRDSVRDDPVTARLAVLRGVANARFDLFAGLAFAAVLEGTACLLWWIALLPQGPSPVTDRHKAETAVTAYTPAITICTAGTTPTVTEPETETETEVTKLRRDIEAGIVKPTVSGIRRHLGCSQAKAAALRKLVIDSTA
;
A
#
# COMPACT_ATOMS: atom_id res chain seq x y z
N MET A 1 -20.87 -17.45 7.87
CA MET A 1 -21.46 -16.15 7.44
C MET A 1 -20.41 -15.05 7.19
N ILE A 2 -19.23 -15.10 7.82
CA ILE A 2 -18.19 -14.04 7.75
C ILE A 2 -17.51 -13.89 6.37
N ARG A 3 -17.53 -14.92 5.50
CA ARG A 3 -16.81 -14.85 4.20
C ARG A 3 -17.45 -14.00 3.12
N ARG A 4 -18.78 -13.93 3.04
CA ARG A 4 -19.46 -13.08 2.06
C ARG A 4 -19.13 -11.59 2.24
N PRO A 5 -19.19 -11.03 3.46
CA PRO A 5 -18.76 -9.64 3.67
C PRO A 5 -17.24 -9.48 3.52
N ALA A 6 -16.43 -10.46 3.94
CA ALA A 6 -14.97 -10.40 3.74
C ALA A 6 -14.58 -10.37 2.24
N LEU A 7 -15.26 -11.15 1.40
CA LEU A 7 -15.05 -11.16 -0.05
C LEU A 7 -15.50 -9.85 -0.69
N ALA A 8 -16.66 -9.32 -0.29
CA ALA A 8 -17.12 -8.01 -0.77
C ALA A 8 -16.14 -6.88 -0.41
N LEU A 9 -15.63 -6.87 0.83
CA LEU A 9 -14.61 -5.92 1.28
C LEU A 9 -13.27 -6.12 0.55
N ALA A 10 -12.86 -7.37 0.30
CA ALA A 10 -11.64 -7.67 -0.45
C ALA A 10 -11.72 -7.11 -1.87
N VAL A 11 -12.85 -7.33 -2.57
CA VAL A 11 -13.09 -6.82 -3.93
C VAL A 11 -13.10 -5.29 -3.95
N ALA A 12 -13.76 -4.66 -2.97
CA ALA A 12 -13.76 -3.21 -2.85
C ALA A 12 -12.34 -2.66 -2.63
N ALA A 13 -11.55 -3.27 -1.73
CA ALA A 13 -10.18 -2.86 -1.45
C ALA A 13 -9.26 -3.02 -2.68
N THR A 14 -9.30 -4.17 -3.37
CA THR A 14 -8.59 -4.36 -4.66
C THR A 14 -9.02 -3.32 -5.68
N GLY A 15 -10.32 -3.03 -5.76
CA GLY A 15 -10.87 -2.06 -6.71
C GLY A 15 -10.29 -0.67 -6.46
N THR A 16 -10.26 -0.23 -5.20
CA THR A 16 -9.65 1.05 -4.82
C THR A 16 -8.15 1.10 -5.13
N ALA A 17 -7.40 0.02 -4.84
CA ALA A 17 -5.97 -0.08 -5.12
C ALA A 17 -5.67 -0.05 -6.62
N VAL A 18 -6.49 -0.73 -7.44
CA VAL A 18 -6.41 -0.71 -8.90
C VAL A 18 -6.70 0.69 -9.43
N CYS A 19 -7.78 1.35 -8.96
CA CYS A 19 -8.07 2.73 -9.38
C CYS A 19 -6.92 3.68 -9.06
N MET A 20 -6.33 3.59 -7.87
CA MET A 20 -5.16 4.40 -7.49
C MET A 20 -3.95 4.12 -8.39
N SER A 21 -3.65 2.85 -8.68
CA SER A 21 -2.55 2.49 -9.59
C SER A 21 -2.80 3.04 -11.00
N VAL A 22 -4.00 2.86 -11.55
CA VAL A 22 -4.38 3.36 -12.87
C VAL A 22 -4.18 4.87 -12.95
N LEU A 23 -4.64 5.62 -11.95
CA LEU A 23 -4.49 7.08 -11.93
C LEU A 23 -3.02 7.52 -11.80
N ALA A 24 -2.21 6.79 -11.03
CA ALA A 24 -0.78 7.06 -10.89
C ALA A 24 -0.01 6.77 -12.19
N ASP A 25 -0.30 5.63 -12.81
CA ASP A 25 0.39 5.10 -13.99
C ASP A 25 -0.04 5.82 -15.27
N TRP A 26 -1.24 6.39 -15.30
CA TRP A 26 -1.71 7.21 -16.43
C TRP A 26 -0.84 8.44 -16.68
N GLN A 27 -0.15 8.93 -15.65
CA GLN A 27 0.77 10.06 -15.77
C GLN A 27 2.16 9.66 -16.30
N ARG A 28 2.45 8.36 -16.42
CA ARG A 28 3.71 7.85 -16.96
C ARG A 28 3.54 7.44 -18.43
N GLY A 29 4.22 8.13 -19.33
CA GLY A 29 4.24 7.85 -20.76
C GLY A 29 3.77 9.03 -21.59
N GLY A 30 4.53 9.33 -22.64
CA GLY A 30 4.19 10.38 -23.61
C GLY A 30 3.10 9.94 -24.56
N TRP A 31 3.04 8.63 -24.86
CA TRP A 31 2.13 8.03 -25.83
C TRP A 31 1.02 7.21 -25.15
N LEU A 32 -0.13 7.07 -25.81
CA LEU A 32 -1.27 6.28 -25.28
C LEU A 32 -0.91 4.80 -25.08
N SER A 33 -0.12 4.22 -25.99
CA SER A 33 0.34 2.83 -25.87
C SER A 33 1.20 2.62 -24.63
N GLU A 34 2.12 3.54 -24.34
CA GLU A 34 2.98 3.50 -23.15
C GLU A 34 2.15 3.55 -21.87
N ARG A 35 1.17 4.47 -21.80
CA ARG A 35 0.27 4.60 -20.64
C ARG A 35 -0.54 3.34 -20.39
N LEU A 36 -1.07 2.73 -21.45
CA LEU A 36 -1.82 1.47 -21.33
C LEU A 36 -0.95 0.33 -20.82
N VAL A 37 0.32 0.26 -21.24
CA VAL A 37 1.27 -0.73 -20.73
C VAL A 37 1.55 -0.49 -19.24
N TRP A 38 1.79 0.76 -18.82
CA TRP A 38 2.00 1.08 -17.41
C TRP A 38 0.78 0.72 -16.54
N VAL A 39 -0.43 1.02 -17.01
CA VAL A 39 -1.67 0.63 -16.34
C VAL A 39 -1.79 -0.88 -16.21
N ALA A 40 -1.52 -1.63 -17.28
CA ALA A 40 -1.58 -3.09 -17.25
C ALA A 40 -0.57 -3.68 -16.24
N VAL A 41 0.66 -3.15 -16.20
CA VAL A 41 1.69 -3.53 -15.22
C VAL A 41 1.21 -3.25 -13.79
N GLY A 42 0.64 -2.07 -13.52
CA GLY A 42 0.09 -1.72 -12.22
C GLY A 42 -1.01 -2.68 -11.76
N VAL A 43 -1.97 -3.00 -12.64
CA VAL A 43 -3.05 -3.96 -12.34
C VAL A 43 -2.50 -5.35 -11.99
N VAL A 44 -1.49 -5.82 -12.73
CA VAL A 44 -0.84 -7.12 -12.46
C VAL A 44 -0.11 -7.09 -11.11
N LEU A 45 0.59 -6.00 -10.79
CA LEU A 45 1.28 -5.84 -9.50
C LEU A 45 0.31 -5.81 -8.32
N VAL A 46 -0.81 -5.09 -8.42
CA VAL A 46 -1.86 -5.04 -7.38
C VAL A 46 -2.51 -6.41 -7.20
N SER A 47 -2.89 -7.05 -8.30
CA SER A 47 -3.48 -8.39 -8.28
C SER A 47 -2.50 -9.41 -7.67
N GLY A 48 -1.23 -9.30 -8.03
CA GLY A 48 -0.15 -10.11 -7.47
C GLY A 48 -0.01 -9.90 -5.96
N ALA A 49 0.08 -8.65 -5.51
CA ALA A 49 0.21 -8.30 -4.09
C ALA A 49 -0.92 -8.91 -3.23
N HIS A 50 -2.16 -8.88 -3.72
CA HIS A 50 -3.32 -9.33 -2.94
C HIS A 50 -3.58 -10.83 -3.03
N LEU A 51 -3.29 -11.48 -4.15
CA LEU A 51 -3.60 -12.91 -4.36
C LEU A 51 -2.42 -13.87 -4.12
N LEU A 52 -1.16 -13.45 -4.29
CA LEU A 52 0.00 -14.37 -4.19
C LEU A 52 0.08 -15.08 -2.83
N LEU A 53 -0.17 -14.36 -1.75
CA LEU A 53 -0.06 -14.92 -0.40
C LEU A 53 -1.10 -16.05 -0.19
N ALA A 54 -2.32 -15.84 -0.67
CA ALA A 54 -3.39 -16.81 -0.55
C ALA A 54 -3.18 -18.04 -1.46
N LEU A 55 -2.68 -17.83 -2.69
CA LEU A 55 -2.43 -18.89 -3.67
C LEU A 55 -1.24 -19.78 -3.29
N CYS A 56 -0.16 -19.21 -2.75
CA CYS A 56 1.03 -19.97 -2.35
C CYS A 56 0.86 -20.74 -1.03
N ARG A 57 -0.27 -20.61 -0.32
CA ARG A 57 -0.48 -21.18 1.02
C ARG A 57 -0.35 -22.71 1.07
N SER A 58 -0.84 -23.41 0.05
CA SER A 58 -0.81 -24.88 -0.04
C SER A 58 0.41 -25.43 -0.80
N ALA A 59 1.34 -24.56 -1.19
CA ALA A 59 2.51 -24.95 -1.97
C ALA A 59 3.67 -25.44 -1.07
N PRO A 60 4.60 -26.26 -1.60
CA PRO A 60 5.79 -26.69 -0.87
C PRO A 60 6.67 -25.49 -0.46
N LEU A 61 7.50 -25.67 0.58
CA LEU A 61 8.25 -24.59 1.23
C LEU A 61 9.14 -23.77 0.28
N ALA A 62 9.76 -24.41 -0.72
CA ALA A 62 10.57 -23.71 -1.72
C ALA A 62 9.73 -22.74 -2.58
N VAL A 63 8.54 -23.17 -3.03
CA VAL A 63 7.61 -22.34 -3.80
C VAL A 63 7.02 -21.23 -2.93
N ARG A 64 6.80 -21.48 -1.64
CA ARG A 64 6.42 -20.44 -0.68
C ARG A 64 7.50 -19.38 -0.54
N GLY A 65 8.78 -19.76 -0.50
CA GLY A 65 9.90 -18.81 -0.46
C GLY A 65 9.89 -17.88 -1.68
N ILE A 66 9.79 -18.44 -2.88
CA ILE A 66 9.71 -17.66 -4.13
C ILE A 66 8.47 -16.76 -4.14
N GLY A 67 7.32 -17.28 -3.71
CA GLY A 67 6.07 -16.53 -3.60
C GLY A 67 6.15 -15.35 -2.63
N VAL A 68 6.83 -15.51 -1.49
CA VAL A 68 7.05 -14.43 -0.51
C VAL A 68 7.97 -13.34 -1.09
N VAL A 69 9.03 -13.70 -1.80
CA VAL A 69 9.92 -12.73 -2.45
C VAL A 69 9.18 -11.94 -3.53
N LEU A 70 8.41 -12.63 -4.39
CA LEU A 70 7.61 -11.98 -5.43
C LEU A 70 6.53 -11.09 -4.80
N TRP A 71 5.89 -11.54 -3.72
CA TRP A 71 4.93 -10.75 -2.96
C TRP A 71 5.55 -9.48 -2.38
N LEU A 72 6.75 -9.56 -1.77
CA LEU A 72 7.46 -8.37 -1.27
C LEU A 72 7.76 -7.38 -2.39
N GLY A 73 8.17 -7.87 -3.57
CA GLY A 73 8.41 -7.03 -4.75
C GLY A 73 7.13 -6.34 -5.23
N CYS A 74 6.02 -7.08 -5.34
CA CYS A 74 4.72 -6.50 -5.69
C CYS A 74 4.27 -5.46 -4.66
N MET A 75 4.34 -5.76 -3.37
CA MET A 75 4.00 -4.82 -2.29
C MET A 75 4.84 -3.54 -2.32
N ALA A 76 6.15 -3.66 -2.55
CA ALA A 76 7.04 -2.50 -2.65
C ALA A 76 6.68 -1.63 -3.87
N ALA A 77 6.40 -2.24 -5.02
CA ALA A 77 6.03 -1.53 -6.23
C ALA A 77 4.64 -0.87 -6.14
N THR A 78 3.63 -1.57 -5.61
CA THR A 78 2.28 -1.02 -5.42
C THR A 78 2.28 0.11 -4.40
N SER A 79 2.94 -0.08 -3.27
CA SER A 79 3.06 0.96 -2.24
C SER A 79 3.80 2.20 -2.74
N TRP A 80 4.85 2.04 -3.55
CA TRP A 80 5.52 3.16 -4.22
C TRP A 80 4.59 3.91 -5.18
N GLY A 81 3.82 3.17 -6.00
CA GLY A 81 2.84 3.75 -6.92
C GLY A 81 1.75 4.54 -6.18
N HIS A 82 1.18 3.97 -5.13
CA HIS A 82 0.16 4.63 -4.31
C HIS A 82 0.72 5.83 -3.54
N ALA A 83 1.92 5.74 -2.97
CA ALA A 83 2.57 6.87 -2.32
C ALA A 83 2.76 8.02 -3.30
N THR A 84 3.15 7.72 -4.55
CA THR A 84 3.27 8.72 -5.62
C THR A 84 1.91 9.37 -5.92
N PHE A 85 0.82 8.59 -5.98
CA PHE A 85 -0.54 9.14 -6.15
C PHE A 85 -0.94 10.07 -5.01
N PHE A 86 -0.72 9.68 -3.76
CA PHE A 86 -1.02 10.52 -2.60
C PHE A 86 -0.23 11.82 -2.62
N LEU A 87 1.06 11.76 -2.96
CA LEU A 87 1.92 12.94 -3.11
C LEU A 87 1.40 13.90 -4.19
N LEU A 88 1.08 13.37 -5.37
CA LEU A 88 0.51 14.16 -6.48
C LEU A 88 -0.85 14.76 -6.12
N SER A 89 -1.69 14.00 -5.40
CA SER A 89 -2.99 14.48 -4.94
C SER A 89 -2.83 15.62 -3.92
N GLN A 90 -1.89 15.50 -2.98
CA GLN A 90 -1.57 16.54 -2.01
C GLN A 90 -0.99 17.79 -2.69
N SER A 91 -0.08 17.63 -3.66
CA SER A 91 0.49 18.76 -4.38
C SER A 91 -0.58 19.51 -5.18
N HIS A 92 -1.50 18.78 -5.82
CA HIS A 92 -2.59 19.40 -6.58
C HIS A 92 -3.58 20.13 -5.67
N ALA A 93 -3.91 19.55 -4.51
CA ALA A 93 -4.70 20.23 -3.50
C ALA A 93 -3.99 21.50 -2.99
N GLY A 94 -2.66 21.47 -2.83
CA GLY A 94 -1.84 22.64 -2.52
C GLY A 94 -1.91 23.73 -3.59
N GLU A 95 -1.83 23.36 -4.87
CA GLU A 95 -1.96 24.31 -6.00
C GLU A 95 -3.32 24.99 -6.06
N VAL A 96 -4.40 24.25 -5.79
CA VAL A 96 -5.76 24.81 -5.71
C VAL A 96 -5.85 25.83 -4.57
N ARG A 97 -5.25 25.54 -3.41
CA ARG A 97 -5.21 26.48 -2.28
C ARG A 97 -4.44 27.75 -2.63
N VAL A 98 -3.27 27.61 -3.26
CA VAL A 98 -2.44 28.74 -3.71
C VAL A 98 -3.19 29.61 -4.72
N SER A 99 -3.93 28.99 -5.64
CA SER A 99 -4.70 29.71 -6.68
C SER A 99 -5.84 30.55 -6.10
N ALA A 100 -6.33 30.21 -4.90
CA ALA A 100 -7.36 30.95 -4.19
C ALA A 100 -6.82 32.11 -3.33
N VAL A 101 -5.50 32.25 -3.18
CA VAL A 101 -4.89 33.29 -2.35
C VAL A 101 -4.95 34.65 -3.07
N PRO A 102 -5.59 35.68 -2.49
CA PRO A 102 -5.54 37.02 -3.04
C PRO A 102 -4.12 37.58 -2.89
N VAL A 103 -3.51 37.98 -4.00
CA VAL A 103 -2.18 38.60 -4.02
C VAL A 103 -2.34 40.11 -4.03
N VAL A 104 -1.63 40.80 -3.13
CA VAL A 104 -1.52 42.26 -3.19
C VAL A 104 -0.73 42.62 -4.44
N SER A 105 -1.38 43.24 -5.42
CA SER A 105 -0.74 43.64 -6.67
C SER A 105 0.17 44.84 -6.45
N VAL A 106 1.39 44.73 -6.96
CA VAL A 106 2.41 45.78 -6.91
C VAL A 106 2.55 46.39 -8.31
N PRO A 107 2.70 47.72 -8.45
CA PRO A 107 2.98 48.33 -9.75
C PRO A 107 4.24 47.77 -10.41
N SER A 108 4.28 47.76 -11.74
CA SER A 108 5.50 47.40 -12.46
C SER A 108 6.62 48.38 -12.10
N HIS A 109 7.76 47.84 -11.69
CA HIS A 109 8.89 48.64 -11.24
C HIS A 109 10.20 48.11 -11.87
N ARG A 110 11.22 48.98 -11.91
CA ARG A 110 12.54 48.61 -12.42
C ARG A 110 13.26 47.70 -11.44
N ALA A 111 14.14 46.83 -11.94
CA ALA A 111 14.98 46.01 -11.10
C ALA A 111 15.88 46.89 -10.21
N LEU A 112 15.98 46.57 -8.92
CA LEU A 112 16.79 47.32 -7.96
C LEU A 112 18.24 47.49 -8.44
N THR A 113 18.80 46.46 -9.10
CA THR A 113 20.15 46.49 -9.66
C THR A 113 20.33 47.56 -10.73
N ALA A 114 19.33 47.76 -11.60
CA ALA A 114 19.35 48.81 -12.60
C ALA A 114 19.28 50.21 -11.96
N VAL A 115 18.39 50.40 -10.97
CA VAL A 115 18.28 51.68 -10.23
C VAL A 115 19.58 52.01 -9.50
N MET A 116 20.22 51.02 -8.86
CA MET A 116 21.51 51.21 -8.19
C MET A 116 22.65 51.49 -9.16
N ALA A 117 22.65 50.89 -10.36
CA ALA A 117 23.64 51.18 -11.39
C ALA A 117 23.49 52.62 -11.91
N ASP A 118 22.26 53.06 -12.17
CA ASP A 118 21.97 54.44 -12.58
C ASP A 118 22.37 55.43 -11.47
N ARG A 119 22.06 55.12 -10.20
CA ARG A 119 22.48 55.91 -9.03
C ARG A 119 24.00 56.08 -8.98
N ALA A 120 24.74 54.98 -9.15
CA ALA A 120 26.21 55.02 -9.15
C ALA A 120 26.77 55.89 -10.29
N SER A 121 26.16 55.82 -11.48
CA SER A 121 26.58 56.65 -12.62
C SER A 121 26.36 58.14 -12.38
N VAL A 122 25.19 58.53 -11.86
CA VAL A 122 24.84 59.93 -11.57
C VAL A 122 25.68 60.48 -10.41
N ALA A 123 25.95 59.66 -9.39
CA ALA A 123 26.82 60.03 -8.29
C ALA A 123 28.27 60.27 -8.76
N ALA A 124 28.78 59.45 -9.68
CA ALA A 124 30.10 59.65 -10.29
C ALA A 124 30.16 60.95 -11.11
N ASP A 125 29.12 61.23 -11.91
CA ASP A 125 29.01 62.48 -12.66
C ASP A 125 28.95 63.72 -11.75
N LEU A 126 28.24 63.62 -10.62
CA LEU A 126 28.17 64.68 -9.63
C LEU A 126 29.54 64.92 -8.98
N ALA A 127 30.26 63.86 -8.58
CA ALA A 127 31.61 63.96 -8.03
C ALA A 127 32.60 64.61 -9.01
N VAL A 128 32.51 64.28 -10.31
CA VAL A 128 33.30 64.93 -11.36
C VAL A 128 32.93 66.41 -11.47
N ALA A 129 31.64 66.76 -11.42
CA ALA A 129 31.20 68.15 -11.45
C ALA A 129 31.63 68.95 -10.21
N ASP A 130 31.71 68.32 -9.05
CA ASP A 130 32.13 68.92 -7.78
C ASP A 130 33.64 69.21 -7.73
N SER A 131 34.47 68.33 -8.30
CA SER A 131 35.93 68.52 -8.38
C SER A 131 36.38 69.75 -9.18
N ARG A 132 35.54 70.23 -10.10
CA ARG A 132 35.84 71.39 -10.96
C ARG A 132 35.74 72.68 -10.14
N HIS A 133 36.87 73.36 -9.93
CA HIS A 133 36.93 74.66 -9.27
C HIS A 133 36.54 75.77 -10.27
N CYS A 134 35.66 76.70 -9.85
CA CYS A 134 35.28 77.86 -10.66
C CYS A 134 35.89 79.14 -10.05
N ILE A 135 36.62 79.92 -10.86
CA ILE A 135 37.33 81.13 -10.41
C ILE A 135 36.41 82.37 -10.42
N ARG A 136 35.45 82.46 -11.35
CA ARG A 136 34.38 83.48 -11.35
C ARG A 136 33.10 82.96 -12.00
N GLY A 137 31.97 83.06 -11.27
CA GLY A 137 30.59 83.00 -11.77
C GLY A 137 30.27 81.99 -12.88
N CYS A 138 30.30 80.68 -12.58
CA CYS A 138 29.93 79.62 -13.53
C CYS A 138 28.46 79.17 -13.34
N PRO A 139 27.45 79.89 -13.88
CA PRO A 139 26.04 79.52 -13.71
C PRO A 139 25.75 78.14 -14.30
N ALA A 140 26.38 77.78 -15.43
CA ALA A 140 26.19 76.48 -16.07
C ALA A 140 26.65 75.30 -15.20
N LEU A 141 27.79 75.44 -14.50
CA LEU A 141 28.29 74.40 -13.58
C LEU A 141 27.36 74.25 -12.37
N ARG A 142 26.87 75.37 -11.83
CA ARG A 142 25.90 75.38 -10.73
C ARG A 142 24.60 74.67 -11.13
N ILE A 143 24.05 75.00 -12.31
CA ILE A 143 22.84 74.36 -12.86
C ILE A 143 23.07 72.85 -13.05
N ARG A 144 24.23 72.42 -13.56
CA ARG A 144 24.56 71.01 -13.73
C ARG A 144 24.62 70.26 -12.39
N ARG A 145 25.25 70.84 -11.36
CA ARG A 145 25.30 70.24 -10.02
C ARG A 145 23.90 70.10 -9.42
N THR A 146 23.08 71.16 -9.48
CA THR A 146 21.70 71.09 -8.96
C THR A 146 20.86 70.07 -9.71
N SER A 147 21.04 69.94 -11.03
CA SER A 147 20.32 68.94 -11.84
C SER A 147 20.76 67.51 -11.51
N LEU A 148 22.06 67.26 -11.35
CA LEU A 148 22.58 65.94 -10.95
C LEU A 148 22.16 65.56 -9.53
N THR A 149 22.17 66.53 -8.60
CA THR A 149 21.69 66.32 -7.22
C THR A 149 20.20 65.95 -7.22
N ALA A 150 19.36 66.71 -7.93
CA ALA A 150 17.93 66.39 -8.04
C ALA A 150 17.68 65.02 -8.69
N ARG A 151 18.51 64.61 -9.67
CA ARG A 151 18.41 63.29 -10.29
C ARG A 151 18.84 62.17 -9.33
N LEU A 152 19.85 62.42 -8.50
CA LEU A 152 20.28 61.47 -7.47
C LEU A 152 19.20 61.30 -6.40
N ASP A 153 18.59 62.40 -5.94
CA ASP A 153 17.47 62.36 -4.97
C ASP A 153 16.26 61.60 -5.53
N ALA A 154 15.96 61.77 -6.82
CA ALA A 154 14.89 61.02 -7.49
C ALA A 154 15.18 59.51 -7.56
N LEU A 155 16.42 59.12 -7.87
CA LEU A 155 16.83 57.71 -7.89
C LEU A 155 16.85 57.11 -6.48
N ASP A 156 17.14 57.90 -5.45
CA ASP A 156 17.09 57.48 -4.05
C ASP A 156 15.65 57.22 -3.59
N ALA A 157 14.70 58.07 -3.99
CA ALA A 157 13.28 57.83 -3.76
C ALA A 157 12.78 56.56 -4.47
N GLU A 158 13.13 56.39 -5.76
CA GLU A 158 12.78 55.18 -6.53
C GLU A 158 13.36 53.91 -5.87
N ALA A 159 14.59 53.96 -5.38
CA ALA A 159 15.22 52.84 -4.69
C ALA A 159 14.48 52.42 -3.41
N VAL A 160 13.96 53.39 -2.64
CA VAL A 160 13.17 53.11 -1.44
C VAL A 160 11.84 52.46 -1.82
N ASP A 161 11.16 52.97 -2.85
CA ASP A 161 9.91 52.40 -3.34
C ASP A 161 10.11 50.96 -3.87
N VAL A 162 11.15 50.72 -4.67
CA VAL A 162 11.50 49.38 -5.17
C VAL A 162 11.76 48.41 -4.01
N ARG A 163 12.48 48.84 -2.96
CA ARG A 163 12.69 47.98 -1.78
C ARG A 163 11.39 47.67 -1.04
N ARG A 164 10.49 48.65 -0.91
CA ARG A 164 9.18 48.44 -0.30
C ARG A 164 8.35 47.43 -1.09
N TYR A 165 8.40 47.52 -2.41
CA TYR A 165 7.75 46.59 -3.32
C TYR A 165 8.32 45.19 -3.22
N GLN A 166 9.65 45.04 -3.16
CA GLN A 166 10.29 43.74 -2.95
C GLN A 166 9.83 43.08 -1.64
N VAL A 167 9.73 43.82 -0.53
CA VAL A 167 9.23 43.28 0.74
C VAL A 167 7.78 42.77 0.61
N ILE A 168 6.93 43.46 -0.16
CA ILE A 168 5.55 43.03 -0.41
C ILE A 168 5.54 41.78 -1.29
N GLU A 169 6.36 41.73 -2.34
CA GLU A 169 6.48 40.57 -3.23
C GLU A 169 7.02 39.34 -2.51
N ASP A 170 8.04 39.51 -1.67
CA ASP A 170 8.62 38.48 -0.81
C ASP A 170 7.60 37.99 0.21
N GLY A 171 6.83 38.90 0.82
CA GLY A 171 5.73 38.55 1.72
C GLY A 171 4.63 37.76 1.02
N ASN A 172 4.24 38.18 -0.19
CA ASN A 172 3.28 37.47 -1.03
C ASN A 172 3.79 36.07 -1.43
N ALA A 173 5.09 35.94 -1.74
CA ALA A 173 5.72 34.66 -2.05
C ALA A 173 5.73 33.73 -0.83
N ALA A 174 6.18 34.22 0.32
CA ALA A 174 6.18 33.46 1.57
C ALA A 174 4.76 33.04 1.98
N HIS A 175 3.76 33.91 1.78
CA HIS A 175 2.37 33.55 2.05
C HIS A 175 1.87 32.44 1.13
N ARG A 176 2.16 32.52 -0.18
CA ARG A 176 1.83 31.45 -1.14
C ARG A 176 2.50 30.12 -0.76
N ASP A 177 3.77 30.14 -0.38
CA ASP A 177 4.49 28.95 0.05
C ASP A 177 3.86 28.34 1.31
N SER A 178 3.49 29.18 2.29
CA SER A 178 2.84 28.70 3.53
C SER A 178 1.46 28.06 3.31
N VAL A 179 0.71 28.51 2.31
CA VAL A 179 -0.62 27.97 1.97
C VAL A 179 -0.52 26.68 1.16
N ARG A 180 0.61 26.49 0.45
CA ARG A 180 0.87 25.30 -0.36
C ARG A 180 1.09 24.06 0.51
N ASP A 181 1.78 24.21 1.63
CA ASP A 181 2.09 23.11 2.54
C ASP A 181 0.85 22.68 3.35
N ASP A 182 0.67 21.37 3.58
CA ASP A 182 -0.38 20.88 4.47
C ASP A 182 -0.04 21.28 5.92
N PRO A 183 -0.92 21.99 6.66
CA PRO A 183 -0.64 22.41 8.03
C PRO A 183 -0.31 21.25 8.97
N VAL A 184 -0.75 20.02 8.67
CA VAL A 184 -0.43 18.83 9.47
C VAL A 184 0.98 18.33 9.17
N THR A 185 1.38 18.26 7.90
CA THR A 185 2.73 17.79 7.52
C THR A 185 3.80 18.83 7.85
N ALA A 186 3.50 20.12 7.68
CA ALA A 186 4.38 21.22 8.08
C ALA A 186 4.66 21.23 9.59
N ARG A 187 3.63 21.05 10.44
CA ARG A 187 3.79 20.98 11.90
C ARG A 187 4.59 19.76 12.35
N LEU A 188 4.40 18.61 11.70
CA LEU A 188 5.14 17.39 12.00
C LEU A 188 6.59 17.43 11.53
N ALA A 189 6.87 18.11 10.40
CA ALA A 189 8.22 18.27 9.88
C ALA A 189 9.09 19.15 10.79
N VAL A 190 8.54 20.24 11.31
CA VAL A 190 9.23 21.11 12.29
C VAL A 190 9.58 20.36 13.58
N LEU A 191 8.73 19.43 14.03
CA LEU A 191 8.96 18.64 15.24
C LEU A 191 10.06 17.58 15.08
N ARG A 192 10.35 17.11 13.86
CA ARG A 192 11.33 16.03 13.61
C ARG A 192 12.56 16.44 12.81
N GLY A 193 12.67 17.69 12.35
CA GLY A 193 13.88 18.22 11.71
C GLY A 193 14.30 17.54 10.40
N VAL A 194 13.40 16.82 9.74
CA VAL A 194 13.65 16.14 8.46
C VAL A 194 12.91 16.88 7.33
N ALA A 195 13.53 16.95 6.15
CA ALA A 195 12.98 17.65 4.98
C ALA A 195 11.55 17.18 4.64
N ASN A 196 10.62 18.13 4.44
CA ASN A 196 9.18 17.93 4.18
C ASN A 196 8.89 16.81 3.16
N ALA A 197 9.65 16.77 2.05
CA ALA A 197 9.47 15.77 0.99
C ALA A 197 9.63 14.31 1.45
N ARG A 198 10.44 14.04 2.49
CA ARG A 198 10.59 12.68 3.03
C ARG A 198 9.39 12.32 3.91
N PHE A 199 8.81 13.27 4.64
CA PHE A 199 7.64 13.02 5.48
C PHE A 199 6.41 12.68 4.66
N ASP A 200 6.15 13.45 3.61
CA ASP A 200 4.99 13.18 2.75
C ASP A 200 5.12 11.83 2.06
N LEU A 201 6.35 11.44 1.67
CA LEU A 201 6.64 10.10 1.15
C LEU A 201 6.40 9.01 2.20
N PHE A 202 6.86 9.19 3.44
CA PHE A 202 6.62 8.22 4.52
C PHE A 202 5.14 8.12 4.89
N ALA A 203 4.42 9.24 4.92
CA ALA A 203 2.98 9.26 5.18
C ALA A 203 2.22 8.53 4.07
N GLY A 204 2.52 8.85 2.80
CA GLY A 204 1.95 8.15 1.64
C GLY A 204 2.26 6.65 1.66
N LEU A 205 3.48 6.26 2.02
CA LEU A 205 3.88 4.87 2.17
C LEU A 205 3.14 4.16 3.32
N ALA A 206 2.93 4.85 4.46
CA ALA A 206 2.20 4.30 5.59
C ALA A 206 0.71 4.08 5.27
N PHE A 207 0.06 5.04 4.63
CA PHE A 207 -1.33 4.87 4.16
C PHE A 207 -1.46 3.75 3.14
N ALA A 208 -0.53 3.67 2.19
CA ALA A 208 -0.47 2.56 1.24
C ALA A 208 -0.28 1.21 1.96
N ALA A 209 0.64 1.11 2.91
CA ALA A 209 0.88 -0.12 3.67
C ALA A 209 -0.36 -0.60 4.44
N VAL A 210 -1.13 0.32 5.03
CA VAL A 210 -2.38 -0.02 5.74
C VAL A 210 -3.43 -0.54 4.74
N LEU A 211 -3.64 0.17 3.63
CA LEU A 211 -4.61 -0.26 2.60
C LEU A 211 -4.24 -1.64 2.03
N GLU A 212 -2.99 -1.82 1.61
CA GLU A 212 -2.50 -3.08 1.04
C GLU A 212 -2.54 -4.22 2.07
N GLY A 213 -2.17 -3.94 3.32
CA GLY A 213 -2.25 -4.91 4.41
C GLY A 213 -3.67 -5.38 4.69
N THR A 214 -4.64 -4.45 4.73
CA THR A 214 -6.06 -4.81 4.90
C THR A 214 -6.60 -5.63 3.74
N ALA A 215 -6.26 -5.29 2.50
CA ALA A 215 -6.66 -6.05 1.32
C ALA A 215 -6.10 -7.48 1.34
N CYS A 216 -4.82 -7.64 1.67
CA CYS A 216 -4.17 -8.95 1.81
C CYS A 216 -4.83 -9.80 2.90
N LEU A 217 -5.12 -9.22 4.06
CA LEU A 217 -5.81 -9.90 5.16
C LEU A 217 -7.21 -10.36 4.75
N LEU A 218 -7.96 -9.51 4.05
CA LEU A 218 -9.31 -9.82 3.58
C LEU A 218 -9.31 -10.96 2.56
N TRP A 219 -8.38 -10.95 1.61
CA TRP A 219 -8.21 -12.06 0.64
C TRP A 219 -7.76 -13.35 1.31
N TRP A 220 -6.86 -13.27 2.28
CA TRP A 220 -6.46 -14.41 3.08
C TRP A 220 -7.67 -15.04 3.78
N ILE A 221 -8.49 -14.23 4.48
CA ILE A 221 -9.70 -14.68 5.18
C ILE A 221 -10.75 -15.26 4.21
N ALA A 222 -10.95 -14.62 3.06
CA ALA A 222 -11.91 -15.03 2.05
C ALA A 222 -11.59 -16.42 1.46
N LEU A 223 -10.29 -16.73 1.30
CA LEU A 223 -9.79 -17.95 0.65
C LEU A 223 -9.42 -19.09 1.63
N LEU A 224 -9.75 -19.00 2.92
CA LEU A 224 -9.55 -20.15 3.83
C LEU A 224 -10.26 -21.41 3.26
N PRO A 225 -9.75 -22.64 3.45
CA PRO A 225 -10.52 -23.85 3.15
C PRO A 225 -11.76 -23.94 4.04
N GLN A 226 -12.87 -24.48 3.54
CA GLN A 226 -13.91 -24.98 4.44
C GLN A 226 -13.46 -26.36 4.95
N GLY A 227 -13.49 -26.56 6.27
CA GLY A 227 -13.54 -27.93 6.79
C GLY A 227 -14.80 -28.62 6.24
N PRO A 228 -14.78 -29.96 6.09
CA PRO A 228 -15.95 -30.70 5.61
C PRO A 228 -17.17 -30.32 6.46
N SER A 229 -18.20 -29.78 5.83
CA SER A 229 -19.44 -29.38 6.50
C SER A 229 -20.11 -30.63 7.07
N PRO A 230 -20.36 -30.73 8.39
CA PRO A 230 -21.17 -31.82 8.91
C PRO A 230 -22.64 -31.54 8.56
N VAL A 231 -23.23 -32.47 7.80
CA VAL A 231 -24.66 -32.82 7.78
C VAL A 231 -25.65 -31.75 7.28
N THR A 232 -26.22 -32.03 6.09
CA THR A 232 -27.67 -32.29 5.98
C THR A 232 -27.88 -33.38 4.94
N ASP A 233 -27.63 -34.63 5.33
CA ASP A 233 -28.15 -35.79 4.60
C ASP A 233 -29.63 -35.95 5.01
N ARG A 234 -30.51 -35.18 4.37
CA ARG A 234 -31.95 -35.22 4.58
C ARG A 234 -32.67 -35.38 3.25
N HIS A 235 -32.55 -36.57 2.66
CA HIS A 235 -33.64 -37.30 2.00
C HIS A 235 -33.12 -38.63 1.42
N LYS A 236 -33.10 -39.69 2.23
CA LYS A 236 -33.39 -41.05 1.71
C LYS A 236 -33.73 -42.05 2.82
N ALA A 237 -34.90 -41.86 3.41
CA ALA A 237 -35.79 -42.97 3.79
C ALA A 237 -37.09 -42.61 3.06
N GLU A 238 -37.74 -43.44 2.26
CA GLU A 238 -38.12 -44.82 2.51
C GLU A 238 -38.75 -45.35 1.20
N THR A 239 -38.23 -46.44 0.63
CA THR A 239 -39.04 -47.44 -0.08
C THR A 239 -38.17 -48.67 -0.33
N ALA A 240 -38.37 -49.66 0.54
CA ALA A 240 -37.93 -51.01 0.34
C ALA A 240 -38.76 -51.66 -0.77
N VAL A 241 -38.11 -52.21 -1.79
CA VAL A 241 -38.64 -53.35 -2.54
C VAL A 241 -37.52 -54.35 -2.78
N THR A 242 -37.83 -55.54 -2.32
CA THR A 242 -37.11 -56.81 -2.30
C THR A 242 -36.73 -57.29 -3.71
N ALA A 243 -35.48 -57.70 -3.91
CA ALA A 243 -35.14 -58.71 -4.91
C ALA A 243 -33.84 -59.42 -4.49
N TYR A 244 -34.02 -60.71 -4.17
CA TYR A 244 -32.99 -61.68 -3.83
C TYR A 244 -32.51 -62.36 -5.12
N THR A 245 -31.20 -62.40 -5.37
CA THR A 245 -30.54 -63.58 -5.97
C THR A 245 -29.01 -63.46 -5.84
N PRO A 246 -28.31 -64.54 -5.43
CA PRO A 246 -26.87 -64.52 -5.15
C PRO A 246 -26.05 -64.87 -6.41
N ALA A 247 -24.97 -64.13 -6.67
CA ALA A 247 -23.96 -64.52 -7.64
C ALA A 247 -22.64 -64.82 -6.91
N ILE A 248 -22.33 -66.12 -6.90
CA ILE A 248 -21.04 -66.70 -6.53
C ILE A 248 -20.01 -66.28 -7.59
N THR A 249 -18.85 -65.79 -7.18
CA THR A 249 -17.62 -65.88 -7.98
C THR A 249 -16.45 -66.16 -7.04
N ILE A 250 -15.86 -67.32 -7.28
CA ILE A 250 -14.66 -67.85 -6.64
C ILE A 250 -13.46 -67.43 -7.52
N CYS A 251 -12.33 -67.05 -6.92
CA CYS A 251 -10.99 -67.62 -7.16
C CYS A 251 -9.81 -66.66 -6.90
N THR A 252 -9.08 -67.00 -5.82
CA THR A 252 -7.62 -67.23 -5.70
C THR A 252 -6.57 -66.10 -5.90
N ALA A 253 -5.94 -65.81 -4.74
CA ALA A 253 -4.50 -65.87 -4.42
C ALA A 253 -3.49 -64.93 -5.10
N GLY A 254 -2.76 -64.20 -4.26
CA GLY A 254 -1.50 -63.52 -4.61
C GLY A 254 -0.96 -62.58 -3.53
N THR A 255 -0.29 -63.16 -2.53
CA THR A 255 0.89 -62.67 -1.79
C THR A 255 1.01 -61.18 -1.36
N THR A 256 0.77 -60.98 -0.06
CA THR A 256 1.54 -60.28 1.01
C THR A 256 2.38 -59.02 0.72
N PRO A 257 2.40 -58.05 1.67
CA PRO A 257 2.61 -56.63 1.43
C PRO A 257 3.97 -56.11 1.94
N THR A 258 4.32 -54.89 1.57
CA THR A 258 5.32 -54.09 2.31
C THR A 258 4.91 -52.62 2.22
N VAL A 259 4.18 -52.15 3.23
CA VAL A 259 4.15 -50.74 3.60
C VAL A 259 4.41 -50.69 5.10
N THR A 260 5.58 -50.17 5.41
CA THR A 260 6.15 -49.87 6.71
C THR A 260 5.33 -48.77 7.40
N GLU A 261 4.82 -49.08 8.61
CA GLU A 261 4.43 -48.19 9.73
C GLU A 261 3.40 -47.05 9.51
N PRO A 262 2.47 -46.86 10.47
CA PRO A 262 2.85 -46.34 11.79
C PRO A 262 2.24 -47.13 12.97
N GLU A 263 3.11 -47.69 13.82
CA GLU A 263 2.72 -48.36 15.08
C GLU A 263 2.02 -47.41 16.07
N THR A 264 2.22 -46.10 15.92
CA THR A 264 1.63 -45.07 16.79
C THR A 264 0.13 -44.85 16.58
N GLU A 265 -0.39 -44.99 15.35
CA GLU A 265 -1.84 -44.84 15.10
C GLU A 265 -2.63 -46.05 15.61
N THR A 266 -2.04 -47.25 15.52
CA THR A 266 -2.68 -48.50 15.95
C THR A 266 -2.77 -48.59 17.47
N GLU A 267 -1.73 -48.17 18.21
CA GLU A 267 -1.77 -48.10 19.67
C GLU A 267 -2.81 -47.09 20.18
N THR A 268 -2.98 -45.97 19.47
CA THR A 268 -3.99 -44.95 19.77
C THR A 268 -5.42 -45.44 19.48
N GLU A 269 -5.62 -46.21 18.40
CA GLU A 269 -6.91 -46.86 18.09
C GLU A 269 -7.28 -47.93 19.15
N VAL A 270 -6.31 -48.71 19.62
CA VAL A 270 -6.53 -49.77 20.63
C VAL A 270 -6.87 -49.17 22.00
N THR A 271 -6.16 -48.14 22.45
CA THR A 271 -6.43 -47.47 23.74
C THR A 271 -7.80 -46.78 23.77
N LYS A 272 -8.22 -46.18 22.65
CA LYS A 272 -9.57 -45.60 22.51
C LYS A 272 -10.65 -46.67 22.50
N LEU A 273 -10.43 -47.77 21.77
CA LEU A 273 -11.38 -48.88 21.72
C LEU A 273 -11.59 -49.53 23.10
N ARG A 274 -10.52 -49.65 23.91
CA ARG A 274 -10.61 -50.16 25.28
C ARG A 274 -11.51 -49.28 26.15
N ARG A 275 -11.30 -47.95 26.10
CA ARG A 275 -12.12 -46.97 26.85
C ARG A 275 -13.60 -47.05 26.47
N ASP A 276 -13.90 -47.23 25.18
CA ASP A 276 -15.28 -47.30 24.70
C ASP A 276 -15.96 -48.64 25.09
N ILE A 277 -15.19 -49.73 25.26
CA ILE A 277 -15.68 -51.00 25.80
C ILE A 277 -15.92 -50.88 27.32
N GLU A 278 -15.01 -50.27 28.07
CA GLU A 278 -15.17 -50.00 29.51
C GLU A 278 -16.37 -49.08 29.80
N ALA A 279 -16.61 -48.09 28.94
CA ALA A 279 -17.76 -47.21 29.02
C ALA A 279 -19.08 -47.88 28.57
N GLY A 280 -19.05 -49.15 28.13
CA GLY A 280 -20.22 -49.90 27.68
C GLY A 280 -20.80 -49.45 26.32
N ILE A 281 -20.09 -48.58 25.59
CA ILE A 281 -20.50 -48.03 24.30
C ILE A 281 -20.37 -49.10 23.20
N VAL A 282 -19.39 -49.99 23.31
CA VAL A 282 -19.09 -51.03 22.32
C VAL A 282 -19.15 -52.41 22.96
N LYS A 283 -19.95 -53.32 22.39
CA LYS A 283 -19.89 -54.74 22.75
C LYS A 283 -18.56 -55.33 22.25
N PRO A 284 -17.83 -56.14 23.05
CA PRO A 284 -16.52 -56.72 22.69
C PRO A 284 -16.65 -57.89 21.68
N THR A 285 -17.46 -57.69 20.64
CA THR A 285 -17.68 -58.60 19.52
C THR A 285 -17.15 -57.98 18.24
N VAL A 286 -16.71 -58.82 17.30
CA VAL A 286 -16.18 -58.37 16.00
C VAL A 286 -17.21 -57.52 15.25
N SER A 287 -18.49 -57.86 15.34
CA SER A 287 -19.58 -57.08 14.72
C SER A 287 -19.80 -55.72 15.38
N GLY A 288 -19.62 -55.61 16.70
CA GLY A 288 -19.70 -54.36 17.45
C GLY A 288 -18.57 -53.41 17.08
N ILE A 289 -17.34 -53.91 17.12
CA ILE A 289 -16.12 -53.15 16.77
C ILE A 289 -16.17 -52.68 15.31
N ARG A 290 -16.62 -53.56 14.39
CA ARG A 290 -16.78 -53.21 12.97
C ARG A 290 -17.76 -52.07 12.76
N ARG A 291 -18.89 -52.09 13.46
CA ARG A 291 -19.91 -51.04 13.36
C ARG A 291 -19.44 -49.72 13.98
N HIS A 292 -18.69 -49.80 15.08
CA HIS A 292 -18.18 -48.62 15.79
C HIS A 292 -17.05 -47.91 15.06
N LEU A 293 -16.10 -48.66 14.49
CA LEU A 293 -14.92 -48.12 13.81
C LEU A 293 -15.05 -48.05 12.29
N GLY A 294 -16.13 -48.59 11.70
CA GLY A 294 -16.32 -48.62 10.25
C GLY A 294 -15.25 -49.41 9.48
N CYS A 295 -14.57 -50.35 10.14
CA CYS A 295 -13.41 -51.06 9.58
C CYS A 295 -13.78 -52.39 8.89
N SER A 296 -12.81 -53.01 8.22
CA SER A 296 -12.99 -54.36 7.63
C SER A 296 -13.10 -55.43 8.72
N GLN A 297 -13.68 -56.59 8.39
CA GLN A 297 -13.78 -57.71 9.34
C GLN A 297 -12.41 -58.17 9.85
N ALA A 298 -11.39 -58.18 8.98
CA ALA A 298 -10.02 -58.55 9.33
C ALA A 298 -9.42 -57.55 10.33
N LYS A 299 -9.59 -56.24 10.11
CA LYS A 299 -9.10 -55.19 11.03
C LYS A 299 -9.83 -55.26 12.38
N ALA A 300 -11.16 -55.46 12.39
CA ALA A 300 -11.94 -55.62 13.61
C ALA A 300 -11.53 -56.86 14.44
N ALA A 301 -11.20 -57.97 13.78
CA ALA A 301 -10.72 -59.18 14.44
C ALA A 301 -9.31 -58.99 15.03
N ALA A 302 -8.42 -58.30 14.32
CA ALA A 302 -7.08 -57.97 14.81
C ALA A 302 -7.12 -57.04 16.04
N LEU A 303 -7.92 -55.97 15.97
CA LEU A 303 -8.11 -55.04 17.10
C LEU A 303 -8.74 -55.74 18.32
N ARG A 304 -9.68 -56.66 18.12
CA ARG A 304 -10.25 -57.45 19.22
C ARG A 304 -9.20 -58.31 19.91
N LYS A 305 -8.27 -58.91 19.16
CA LYS A 305 -7.16 -59.68 19.74
C LYS A 305 -6.22 -58.79 20.55
N LEU A 306 -5.81 -57.64 20.00
CA LEU A 306 -4.93 -56.69 20.69
C LEU A 306 -5.54 -56.17 22.00
N VAL A 307 -6.85 -55.92 22.04
CA VAL A 307 -7.53 -55.51 23.28
C VAL A 307 -7.59 -56.65 24.31
N ILE A 308 -7.78 -57.90 23.88
CA ILE A 308 -7.81 -59.07 24.79
C ILE A 308 -6.40 -59.38 25.31
N ASP A 309 -5.39 -59.39 24.44
CA ASP A 309 -4.00 -59.72 24.79
C ASP A 309 -3.38 -58.65 25.73
N SER A 310 -3.79 -57.39 25.62
CA SER A 310 -3.40 -56.32 26.56
C SER A 310 -4.13 -56.36 27.91
N THR A 311 -5.09 -57.28 28.10
CA THR A 311 -5.85 -57.46 29.35
C THR A 311 -5.48 -58.73 30.13
N ALA A 312 -4.53 -59.53 29.61
CA ALA A 312 -3.92 -60.67 30.27
C ALA A 312 -2.64 -60.24 31.02
#